data_AF-A0A3B8X920-F1
#
_entry.id   AF-A0A3B8X920-F1
#
_cell.length_a   1.000
_cell.length_b   1.000
_cell.length_c   1.000
_cell.angle_alpha   90.00
_cell.angle_beta   90.00
_cell.angle_gamma   90.00
#
_symmetry.space_group_name_H-M   'P 1'
#
loop_
_entity.id
_entity.type
_entity.pdbx_description
1 polymer ?
#
loop_
_entity_poly.entity_id
_entity_poly.type
_entity_poly.pdbx_seq_one_letter_code
_entity_poly.pdbx_strand_id
1 'polypeptide(L)'
;MSAQPQDTTAPLAEPKQAAAEVIAGRPGPTARRWLGPAALIVFVLFAIDTFLVVQNDVLPFDISIATFIQQFNWGPLVYPMELINLSAGIWQVLIGAVAVVALFIFERRAGWLLLIGSISSGLDNIIKLVISRQRPPADLVHILNPTTGFSFPSGHAVFFTWLSFMLA
;
A
#
# COMPACT_ATOMS: atom_id res chain seq x y z
N MET A 1 -31.01 1.13 -46.63
CA MET A 1 -29.95 1.78 -45.84
C MET A 1 -29.22 0.69 -45.08
N SER A 2 -28.17 0.15 -45.69
CA SER A 2 -27.31 -0.89 -45.11
C SER A 2 -26.48 -0.28 -43.98
N ALA A 3 -26.67 -0.77 -42.76
CA ALA A 3 -25.82 -0.45 -41.63
C ALA A 3 -24.39 -0.91 -41.95
N GLN A 4 -23.46 0.04 -42.01
CA GLN A 4 -22.04 -0.22 -42.13
C GLN A 4 -21.60 -1.11 -40.94
N PRO A 5 -20.81 -2.17 -41.14
CA PRO A 5 -20.20 -2.88 -40.03
C PRO A 5 -19.32 -1.89 -39.28
N GLN A 6 -19.55 -1.75 -37.97
CA GLN A 6 -18.61 -1.05 -37.10
C GLN A 6 -17.27 -1.76 -37.21
N ASP A 7 -16.27 -1.07 -37.73
CA ASP A 7 -14.88 -1.51 -37.78
C ASP A 7 -14.44 -1.91 -36.36
N THR A 8 -14.41 -3.21 -36.07
CA THR A 8 -13.96 -3.79 -34.80
C THR A 8 -12.44 -3.83 -34.66
N THR A 9 -11.73 -3.01 -35.42
CA THR A 9 -10.27 -2.94 -35.41
C THR A 9 -9.80 -1.50 -35.15
N ALA A 10 -10.22 -0.93 -34.02
CA ALA A 10 -9.49 0.20 -33.46
C ALA A 10 -8.14 -0.32 -32.92
N PRO A 11 -7.00 0.22 -33.37
CA PRO A 11 -5.69 -0.30 -32.99
C PRO A 11 -5.43 -0.04 -31.50
N LEU A 12 -4.70 -0.96 -30.87
CA LEU A 12 -4.25 -1.01 -29.47
C LEU A 12 -3.67 0.33 -28.93
N ALA A 13 -4.54 1.29 -28.63
CA ALA A 13 -4.22 2.48 -27.85
C ALA A 13 -4.56 2.28 -26.35
N GLU A 14 -4.87 1.04 -25.95
CA GLU A 14 -5.59 0.71 -24.72
C GLU A 14 -4.86 0.99 -23.38
N PRO A 15 -3.54 0.77 -23.21
CA PRO A 15 -2.88 0.99 -21.92
C PRO A 15 -2.45 2.46 -21.72
N LYS A 16 -1.93 3.09 -22.79
CA LYS A 16 -1.45 4.48 -22.74
C LYS A 16 -2.60 5.47 -22.53
N GLN A 17 -3.76 5.20 -23.13
CA GLN A 17 -4.96 6.02 -22.91
C GLN A 17 -5.53 5.83 -21.51
N ALA A 18 -5.61 4.59 -21.00
CA ALA A 18 -6.01 4.35 -19.61
C ALA A 18 -5.07 5.06 -18.62
N ALA A 19 -3.75 4.99 -18.83
CA ALA A 19 -2.78 5.71 -18.01
C ALA A 19 -2.98 7.23 -18.08
N ALA A 20 -3.19 7.80 -19.27
CA ALA A 20 -3.45 9.22 -19.46
C ALA A 20 -4.75 9.68 -18.77
N GLU A 21 -5.83 8.88 -18.82
CA GLU A 21 -7.10 9.16 -18.14
C GLU A 21 -6.96 9.14 -16.61
N VAL A 22 -6.17 8.18 -16.08
CA VAL A 22 -5.88 8.10 -14.64
C VAL A 22 -5.03 9.29 -14.20
N ILE A 23 -3.97 9.63 -14.94
CA ILE A 23 -3.10 10.79 -14.66
C ILE A 23 -3.89 12.10 -14.73
N ALA A 24 -4.87 12.21 -15.63
CA ALA A 24 -5.76 13.37 -15.73
C ALA A 24 -6.78 13.46 -14.58
N GLY A 25 -6.79 12.51 -13.63
CA GLY A 25 -7.73 12.47 -12.50
C GLY A 25 -9.18 12.24 -12.91
N ARG A 26 -9.42 11.74 -14.14
CA ARG A 26 -10.75 11.52 -14.71
C ARG A 26 -10.79 10.13 -15.36
N PRO A 27 -10.87 9.05 -14.56
CA PRO A 27 -10.89 7.70 -15.10
C PRO A 27 -12.11 7.50 -16.00
N GLY A 28 -11.85 7.44 -17.31
CA GLY A 28 -12.82 7.22 -18.35
C GLY A 28 -13.18 5.74 -18.50
N PRO A 29 -13.95 5.38 -19.54
CA PRO A 29 -14.36 4.00 -19.79
C PRO A 29 -13.17 3.05 -19.94
N THR A 30 -12.09 3.55 -20.56
CA THR A 30 -10.85 2.80 -20.78
C THR A 30 -10.18 2.47 -19.45
N ALA A 31 -9.92 3.48 -18.60
CA ALA A 31 -9.32 3.26 -17.29
C ALA A 31 -10.17 2.31 -16.41
N ARG A 32 -11.49 2.51 -16.37
CA ARG A 32 -12.40 1.69 -15.56
C ARG A 32 -12.38 0.21 -15.95
N ARG A 33 -12.18 -0.08 -17.24
CA ARG A 33 -12.07 -1.47 -17.75
C ARG A 33 -10.84 -2.19 -17.19
N TRP A 34 -9.76 -1.47 -16.91
CA TRP A 34 -8.52 -2.03 -16.34
C TRP A 34 -8.50 -2.00 -14.82
N LEU A 35 -9.15 -1.02 -14.19
CA LEU A 35 -9.19 -0.88 -12.73
C LEU A 35 -9.84 -2.09 -12.04
N GLY A 36 -10.94 -2.61 -12.58
CA GLY A 36 -11.64 -3.78 -12.02
C GLY A 36 -10.76 -5.04 -11.96
N PRO A 37 -10.22 -5.51 -13.10
CA PRO A 37 -9.29 -6.63 -13.13
C PRO A 37 -8.04 -6.41 -12.28
N ALA A 38 -7.43 -5.22 -12.33
CA ALA A 38 -6.26 -4.91 -11.52
C ALA A 38 -6.56 -4.99 -10.02
N ALA A 39 -7.68 -4.43 -9.56
CA ALA A 39 -8.12 -4.51 -8.17
C ALA A 39 -8.39 -5.96 -7.75
N LEU A 40 -9.00 -6.77 -8.61
CA LEU A 40 -9.22 -8.19 -8.35
C LEU A 40 -7.90 -8.96 -8.22
N ILE A 41 -6.94 -8.72 -9.12
CA ILE A 41 -5.63 -9.35 -9.07
C ILE A 41 -4.91 -8.99 -7.76
N VAL A 42 -4.87 -7.70 -7.39
CA VAL A 42 -4.25 -7.25 -6.14
C VAL A 42 -4.95 -7.87 -4.93
N PHE A 43 -6.28 -7.97 -4.94
CA PHE A 43 -7.05 -8.61 -3.87
C PHE A 43 -6.73 -10.11 -3.75
N VAL A 44 -6.66 -10.83 -4.87
CA VAL A 44 -6.32 -12.26 -4.87
C VAL A 44 -4.90 -12.48 -4.38
N LEU A 45 -3.93 -11.66 -4.81
CA LEU A 45 -2.56 -11.72 -4.31
C LEU A 45 -2.50 -11.46 -2.80
N PHE A 46 -3.23 -10.46 -2.30
CA PHE A 46 -3.31 -10.19 -0.87
C PHE A 46 -3.95 -11.36 -0.09
N ALA A 47 -4.97 -12.00 -0.63
CA ALA A 47 -5.61 -13.15 -0.01
C ALA A 47 -4.68 -14.37 0.04
N ILE A 48 -3.92 -14.63 -1.03
CA ILE A 48 -2.91 -15.69 -1.07
C ILE A 48 -1.81 -15.41 -0.04
N ASP A 49 -1.26 -14.20 -0.02
CA ASP A 49 -0.24 -13.80 0.95
C ASP A 49 -0.74 -13.95 2.39
N THR A 50 -1.95 -13.47 2.67
CA THR A 50 -2.61 -13.63 3.98
C THR A 50 -2.74 -15.10 4.37
N PHE A 51 -3.16 -15.96 3.44
CA PHE A 51 -3.29 -17.40 3.70
C PHE A 51 -1.93 -18.03 4.05
N LEU A 52 -0.89 -17.75 3.26
CA LEU A 52 0.46 -18.27 3.51
C LEU A 52 1.05 -17.76 4.84
N VAL A 53 0.76 -16.52 5.19
CA VAL A 53 1.14 -15.90 6.46
C VAL A 53 0.47 -16.59 7.64
N VAL A 54 -0.84 -16.86 7.57
CA VAL A 54 -1.58 -17.54 8.64
C VAL A 54 -1.08 -18.97 8.86
N GLN A 55 -0.67 -19.65 7.77
CA GLN A 55 -0.11 -21.00 7.84
C GLN A 55 1.35 -21.04 8.33
N ASN A 56 2.01 -19.88 8.49
CA ASN A 56 3.45 -19.74 8.77
C ASN A 56 4.38 -20.31 7.69
N ASP A 57 3.88 -20.61 6.49
CA ASP A 57 4.66 -21.22 5.40
C ASP A 57 5.74 -20.28 4.85
N VAL A 58 5.54 -18.96 4.98
CA VAL A 58 6.50 -17.93 4.56
C VAL A 58 7.59 -17.66 5.60
N LEU A 59 7.46 -18.13 6.83
CA LEU A 59 8.37 -17.78 7.91
C LEU A 59 9.85 -18.14 7.60
N PRO A 60 10.18 -19.34 7.07
CA PRO A 60 11.57 -19.67 6.72
C PRO A 60 12.15 -18.77 5.61
N PHE A 61 11.31 -18.36 4.67
CA PHE A 61 11.68 -17.44 3.60
C PHE A 61 11.92 -16.03 4.16
N ASP A 62 11.00 -15.53 5.00
CA ASP A 62 11.10 -14.22 5.65
C ASP A 62 12.36 -14.11 6.50
N ILE A 63 12.69 -15.13 7.31
CA ILE A 63 13.90 -15.14 8.14
C ILE A 63 15.15 -15.12 7.26
N SER A 64 15.17 -15.90 6.17
CA SER A 64 16.32 -15.97 5.27
C SER A 64 16.59 -14.62 4.59
N ILE A 65 15.54 -13.90 4.17
CA ILE A 65 15.68 -12.55 3.64
C ILE A 65 16.10 -11.55 4.72
N ALA A 66 15.47 -11.59 5.89
CA ALA A 66 15.77 -10.68 6.99
C ALA A 66 17.25 -10.79 7.41
N THR A 67 17.73 -12.01 7.62
CA THR A 67 19.14 -12.28 7.98
C THR A 67 20.11 -11.90 6.85
N PHE A 68 19.75 -12.15 5.59
CA PHE A 68 20.52 -11.68 4.43
C PHE A 68 20.64 -10.15 4.39
N ILE A 69 19.56 -9.41 4.62
CA ILE A 69 19.58 -7.93 4.67
C ILE A 69 20.41 -7.44 5.87
N GLN A 70 20.35 -8.14 7.00
CA GLN A 70 21.04 -7.77 8.23
C GLN A 70 22.55 -8.01 8.20
N GLN A 71 23.07 -8.80 7.26
CA GLN A 71 24.51 -9.03 7.13
C GLN A 71 25.27 -7.77 6.69
N PHE A 72 24.57 -6.79 6.10
CA PHE A 72 25.17 -5.56 5.60
C PHE A 72 25.20 -4.49 6.69
N ASN A 73 26.33 -3.80 6.81
CA ASN A 73 26.41 -2.58 7.60
C ASN A 73 25.88 -1.40 6.77
N TRP A 74 24.66 -0.98 7.08
CA TRP A 74 23.95 0.09 6.36
C TRP A 74 24.53 1.49 6.64
N GLY A 75 25.32 1.66 7.70
CA GLY A 75 25.97 2.93 8.02
C GLY A 75 24.97 4.11 8.07
N PRO A 76 25.27 5.26 7.44
CA PRO A 76 24.38 6.43 7.46
C PRO A 76 22.99 6.22 6.85
N LEU A 77 22.76 5.15 6.06
CA LEU A 77 21.44 4.84 5.52
C LEU A 77 20.43 4.44 6.61
N VAL A 78 20.91 4.10 7.81
CA VAL A 78 20.05 3.80 8.96
C VAL A 78 19.29 5.05 9.43
N TYR A 79 19.87 6.25 9.34
CA TYR A 79 19.26 7.48 9.85
C TYR A 79 17.90 7.84 9.21
N PRO A 80 17.75 7.86 7.86
CA PRO A 80 16.43 8.08 7.27
C PRO A 80 15.43 6.97 7.63
N MET A 81 15.88 5.72 7.78
CA MET A 81 15.03 4.59 8.18
C MET A 81 14.52 4.73 9.61
N GLU A 82 15.39 5.18 10.53
CA GLU A 82 15.01 5.52 11.90
C GLU A 82 14.03 6.70 11.96
N LEU A 83 14.25 7.73 11.13
CA LEU A 83 13.32 8.86 11.05
C LEU A 83 11.92 8.42 10.59
N ILE A 84 11.86 7.53 9.59
CA ILE A 84 10.58 6.92 9.16
C ILE A 84 9.98 6.10 10.31
N ASN A 85 10.78 5.33 11.04
CA ASN A 85 10.29 4.58 12.20
C ASN A 85 9.78 5.49 13.33
N LEU A 86 10.37 6.67 13.56
CA LEU A 86 9.87 7.65 14.53
C LEU A 86 8.47 8.15 14.19
N SER A 87 8.12 8.17 12.90
CA SER A 87 6.77 8.52 12.46
C SER A 87 5.72 7.45 12.76
N ALA A 88 6.07 6.34 13.42
CA ALA A 88 5.13 5.29 13.80
C ALA A 88 4.09 5.73 14.85
N GLY A 89 3.00 4.96 14.94
CA GLY A 89 2.05 5.07 16.04
C GLY A 89 1.29 6.39 16.02
N ILE A 90 1.25 7.11 17.15
CA ILE A 90 0.49 8.36 17.27
C ILE A 90 1.03 9.45 16.34
N TRP A 91 2.35 9.49 16.10
CA TRP A 91 2.94 10.46 15.18
C TRP A 91 2.48 10.23 13.74
N GLN A 92 2.25 8.98 13.34
CA GLN A 92 1.73 8.62 12.03
C GLN A 92 0.32 9.18 11.82
N VAL A 93 -0.52 9.04 12.85
CA VAL A 93 -1.89 9.54 12.86
C VAL A 93 -1.88 11.07 12.80
N LEU A 94 -1.00 11.72 13.55
CA LEU A 94 -0.85 13.18 13.53
C LEU A 94 -0.38 13.68 12.16
N ILE A 95 0.64 13.06 11.55
CA ILE A 95 1.12 13.40 10.21
C ILE A 95 0.00 13.23 9.18
N GLY A 96 -0.73 12.11 9.25
CA GLY A 96 -1.89 11.87 8.39
C GLY A 96 -2.97 12.94 8.56
N ALA A 97 -3.32 13.30 9.80
CA ALA A 97 -4.31 14.34 10.07
C ALA A 97 -3.87 15.71 9.56
N VAL A 98 -2.60 16.09 9.77
CA VAL A 98 -2.03 17.33 9.24
C VAL A 98 -2.08 17.34 7.70
N ALA A 99 -1.75 16.21 7.05
CA ALA A 99 -1.84 16.09 5.60
C ALA A 99 -3.28 16.25 5.10
N VAL A 100 -4.28 15.66 5.77
CA VAL A 100 -5.70 15.85 5.46
C VAL A 100 -6.08 17.33 5.54
N VAL A 101 -5.74 18.00 6.64
CA VAL A 101 -6.06 19.42 6.86
C VAL A 101 -5.37 20.31 5.83
N ALA A 102 -4.09 20.09 5.56
CA ALA A 102 -3.34 20.83 4.56
C ALA A 102 -3.99 20.68 3.17
N LEU A 103 -4.34 19.45 2.77
CA LEU A 103 -5.00 19.21 1.49
C LEU A 103 -6.39 19.87 1.43
N PHE A 104 -7.15 19.93 2.52
CA PHE A 104 -8.41 20.70 2.52
C PHE A 104 -8.23 22.19 2.24
N ILE A 105 -7.08 22.76 2.59
CA ILE A 105 -6.73 24.16 2.33
C ILE A 105 -6.30 24.35 0.87
N PHE A 106 -5.50 23.43 0.32
CA PHE A 106 -4.93 23.57 -1.02
C PHE A 106 -5.83 23.01 -2.14
N GLU A 107 -6.41 21.84 -1.95
CA GLU A 107 -7.27 21.16 -2.93
C GLU A 107 -8.34 20.31 -2.22
N ARG A 108 -9.54 20.89 -2.11
CA ARG A 108 -10.64 20.32 -1.32
C ARG A 108 -11.03 18.90 -1.76
N ARG A 109 -10.85 18.56 -3.06
CA ARG A 109 -11.11 17.20 -3.56
C ARG A 109 -10.10 16.18 -3.03
N ALA A 110 -8.81 16.54 -3.04
CA ALA A 110 -7.75 15.69 -2.52
C ALA A 110 -7.90 15.46 -1.01
N GLY A 111 -8.31 16.50 -0.27
CA GLY A 111 -8.63 16.38 1.17
C GLY A 111 -9.72 15.35 1.47
N TRP A 112 -10.81 15.34 0.69
CA TRP A 112 -11.87 14.34 0.84
C TRP A 112 -11.41 12.92 0.49
N LEU A 113 -10.64 12.76 -0.58
CA LEU A 113 -10.08 11.46 -0.96
C LEU A 113 -9.17 10.93 0.15
N LEU A 114 -8.25 11.76 0.66
CA LEU A 114 -7.34 11.40 1.74
C LEU A 114 -8.09 11.04 3.03
N LEU A 115 -9.13 11.80 3.39
CA LEU A 115 -9.96 11.50 4.55
C LEU A 115 -10.67 10.15 4.42
N ILE A 116 -11.27 9.85 3.26
CA ILE A 116 -11.93 8.55 3.03
C ILE A 116 -10.88 7.42 3.05
N GLY A 117 -9.71 7.62 2.43
CA GLY A 117 -8.61 6.66 2.48
C GLY A 117 -8.11 6.41 3.91
N SER A 118 -8.15 7.41 4.78
CA SER A 118 -7.76 7.25 6.19
C SER A 118 -8.66 6.26 6.94
N ILE A 119 -9.93 6.08 6.52
CA ILE A 119 -10.83 5.08 7.12
C ILE A 119 -10.30 3.65 6.87
N SER A 120 -9.58 3.42 5.76
CA SER A 120 -8.90 2.15 5.48
C SER A 120 -7.83 1.81 6.52
N SER A 121 -7.29 2.78 7.26
CA SER A 121 -6.41 2.49 8.41
C SER A 121 -7.15 1.79 9.56
N GLY A 122 -8.47 2.00 9.67
CA GLY A 122 -9.32 1.21 10.57
C GLY A 122 -9.37 -0.25 10.13
N LEU A 123 -9.48 -0.50 8.83
CA LEU A 123 -9.45 -1.86 8.26
C LEU A 123 -8.09 -2.54 8.52
N ASP A 124 -6.97 -1.83 8.35
CA ASP A 124 -5.63 -2.31 8.69
C ASP A 124 -5.54 -2.79 10.15
N ASN A 125 -6.06 -1.99 11.08
CA ASN A 125 -6.10 -2.36 12.50
C ASN A 125 -6.97 -3.61 12.75
N ILE A 126 -8.13 -3.72 12.09
CA ILE A 126 -8.98 -4.92 12.22
C ILE A 126 -8.24 -6.15 11.70
N ILE A 127 -7.61 -6.07 10.53
CA ILE A 127 -6.86 -7.19 9.94
C ILE A 127 -5.71 -7.60 10.87
N LYS A 128 -4.97 -6.64 11.44
CA LYS A 128 -3.91 -6.90 12.43
C LYS A 128 -4.42 -7.69 13.63
N LEU A 129 -5.57 -7.31 14.17
CA LEU A 129 -6.18 -7.99 15.31
C LEU A 129 -6.67 -9.39 14.95
N VAL A 130 -7.25 -9.57 13.76
CA VAL A 130 -7.76 -10.88 13.31
C VAL A 130 -6.62 -11.87 13.06
N ILE A 131 -5.55 -11.43 12.37
CA ILE A 131 -4.44 -12.31 12.01
C ILE A 131 -3.49 -12.51 13.20
N SER A 132 -3.31 -11.49 14.04
CA SER A 132 -2.50 -11.55 15.27
C SER A 132 -1.10 -12.16 15.07
N ARG A 133 -0.48 -11.95 13.89
CA ARG A 133 0.84 -12.50 13.58
C ARG A 133 1.90 -11.88 14.49
N GLN A 134 2.57 -12.73 15.26
CA GLN A 134 3.68 -12.32 16.11
C GLN A 134 4.89 -11.89 15.27
N ARG A 135 5.71 -10.98 15.79
CA ARG A 135 6.99 -10.62 15.16
C ARG A 135 8.02 -11.71 15.44
N PRO A 136 8.95 -12.00 14.51
CA PRO A 136 10.08 -12.87 14.79
C PRO A 136 10.83 -12.38 16.03
N PRO A 137 11.13 -13.26 16.99
CA PRO A 137 11.80 -12.88 18.21
C PRO A 137 13.29 -12.53 17.97
N ALA A 138 13.89 -11.82 18.93
CA ALA A 138 15.23 -11.22 18.79
C ALA A 138 16.37 -12.25 18.69
N ASP A 139 16.10 -13.51 19.02
CA ASP A 139 16.97 -14.66 18.83
C ASP A 139 17.03 -15.14 17.36
N LEU A 140 16.03 -14.81 16.54
CA LEU A 140 16.02 -15.15 15.11
C LEU A 140 16.53 -14.01 14.22
N VAL A 141 16.30 -12.75 14.60
CA VAL A 141 16.67 -11.57 13.80
C VAL A 141 17.10 -10.41 14.69
N HIS A 142 18.03 -9.59 14.20
CA HIS A 142 18.43 -8.38 14.92
C HIS A 142 17.31 -7.33 14.89
N ILE A 143 16.81 -6.93 16.06
CA ILE A 143 15.75 -5.93 16.23
C ILE A 143 16.37 -4.58 16.62
N LEU A 144 16.28 -3.59 15.73
CA LEU A 144 16.76 -2.22 16.00
C LEU A 144 15.83 -1.44 16.94
N ASN A 145 14.51 -1.59 16.77
CA ASN A 145 13.50 -0.92 17.59
C ASN A 145 12.41 -1.91 18.01
N PRO A 146 12.38 -2.36 19.28
CA PRO A 146 11.33 -3.22 19.79
C PRO A 146 9.99 -2.50 19.68
N THR A 147 9.09 -3.02 18.85
CA THR A 147 7.73 -2.49 18.70
C THR A 147 6.74 -3.45 19.30
N THR A 148 5.86 -2.95 20.16
CA THR A 148 4.78 -3.71 20.78
C THR A 148 3.57 -3.76 19.84
N GLY A 149 3.55 -4.70 18.90
CA GLY A 149 2.42 -4.88 18.01
C GLY A 149 2.61 -5.99 16.98
N PHE A 150 1.50 -6.40 16.35
CA PHE A 150 1.51 -7.43 15.31
C PHE A 150 2.33 -7.00 14.09
N SER A 151 2.86 -7.99 13.38
CA SER A 151 3.75 -7.80 12.22
C SER A 151 3.00 -7.62 10.90
N PHE A 152 1.75 -8.10 10.82
CA PHE A 152 1.01 -8.17 9.56
C PHE A 152 -0.39 -7.53 9.65
N PRO A 153 -0.79 -6.72 8.66
CA PRO A 153 0.06 -6.10 7.63
C PRO A 153 0.95 -4.97 8.22
N SER A 154 1.93 -4.48 7.45
CA SER A 154 2.82 -3.39 7.91
C SER A 154 2.10 -2.03 7.90
N GLY A 155 1.97 -1.40 9.06
CA GLY A 155 1.28 -0.12 9.21
C GLY A 155 1.94 1.03 8.44
N HIS A 156 3.27 1.12 8.43
CA HIS A 156 3.99 2.12 7.64
C HIS A 156 3.82 1.89 6.15
N ALA A 157 3.93 0.63 5.70
CA ALA A 157 3.79 0.30 4.28
C ALA A 157 2.40 0.69 3.78
N VAL A 158 1.34 0.30 4.50
CA VAL A 158 -0.03 0.67 4.16
C VAL A 158 -0.16 2.20 4.10
N PHE A 159 0.27 2.92 5.14
CA PHE A 159 0.14 4.37 5.19
C PHE A 159 0.88 5.10 4.07
N PHE A 160 2.15 4.79 3.83
CA PHE A 160 2.91 5.45 2.78
C PHE A 160 2.40 5.10 1.39
N THR A 161 1.96 3.86 1.15
CA THR A 161 1.32 3.50 -0.13
C THR A 161 0.06 4.33 -0.37
N TRP A 162 -0.83 4.46 0.62
CA TRP A 162 -2.02 5.30 0.50
C TRP A 162 -1.69 6.78 0.32
N LEU A 163 -0.75 7.30 1.11
CA LEU A 163 -0.30 8.69 1.01
C LEU A 163 0.26 8.98 -0.40
N SER A 164 1.07 8.08 -0.96
CA SER A 164 1.62 8.23 -2.31
C SER A 164 0.54 8.23 -3.39
N PHE A 165 -0.45 7.33 -3.32
CA PHE A 165 -1.54 7.30 -4.31
C PHE A 165 -2.45 8.52 -4.25
N MET A 166 -2.54 9.18 -3.10
CA MET A 166 -3.45 10.31 -2.90
C MET A 166 -2.79 11.67 -3.11
N LEU A 167 -1.45 11.71 -3.13
CA LEU A 167 -0.67 12.88 -3.52
C LEU A 167 -0.32 12.91 -5.02
N ALA A 168 -0.41 11.76 -5.71
CA ALA A 168 -0.18 11.63 -7.15
C ALA A 168 -1.40 12.06 -7.97
#